data_AF-A0A0L8GRN0-F1
#
_entry.id   AF-A0A0L8GRN0-F1
#
_cell.length_a   1.000
_cell.length_b   1.000
_cell.length_c   1.000
_cell.angle_alpha   90.00
_cell.angle_beta   90.00
_cell.angle_gamma   90.00
#
_symmetry.space_group_name_H-M   'P 1'
#
loop_
_entity.id
_entity.type
_entity.pdbx_description
1 polymer ?
#
loop_
_entity_poly.entity_id
_entity_poly.type
_entity_poly.pdbx_seq_one_letter_code
_entity_poly.pdbx_strand_id
1 'polypeptide(L)'
;MIPFSFLDPDFSKKQLLLLLSDKYLHPNGQLPGCEFDFSDTNPPVHCWACLSVYHNSGSYDVSFLKKCFHRLLLNYNWWTNTNKIYGPGHLYSGGFLGMDNISIFNRSSGTPPGYILAQADATGWMAFFCVKMFEMAIEIIKTDPDYADIATQFFRHFLLIAENGSQTTNKAGFWHEDDKFFYDMLLSQESDTIIPLCIRSLVGLVPLIATTVVDVSSIRINNPELFAVLRDAASNSSKVQ
;
A
#
# COMPACT_ATOMS: atom_id res chain seq x y z
N MET A 1 0.49 -7.74 16.41
CA MET A 1 1.49 -8.84 16.32
C MET A 1 2.93 -8.36 16.44
N ILE A 2 3.31 -7.21 15.86
CA ILE A 2 4.71 -6.73 15.86
C ILE A 2 5.31 -6.64 17.28
N PRO A 3 4.70 -5.99 18.29
CA PRO A 3 5.29 -5.95 19.64
C PRO A 3 5.45 -7.33 20.27
N PHE A 4 4.51 -8.25 19.98
CA PHE A 4 4.52 -9.60 20.56
C PHE A 4 5.61 -10.49 19.96
N SER A 5 6.10 -10.19 18.76
CA SER A 5 7.16 -10.98 18.13
C SER A 5 8.51 -10.92 18.84
N PHE A 6 8.73 -9.91 19.68
CA PHE A 6 9.92 -9.84 20.54
C PHE A 6 9.82 -10.78 21.75
N LEU A 7 8.62 -11.24 22.09
CA LEU A 7 8.35 -12.15 23.21
C LEU A 7 8.13 -13.58 22.70
N ASP A 8 7.25 -13.74 21.71
CA ASP A 8 6.88 -15.02 21.10
C ASP A 8 6.67 -14.83 19.58
N PRO A 9 7.76 -14.97 18.79
CA PRO A 9 7.67 -14.87 17.34
C PRO A 9 6.85 -15.99 16.72
N ASP A 10 6.85 -17.19 17.30
CA ASP A 10 6.11 -18.34 16.77
C ASP A 10 4.60 -18.14 16.90
N PHE A 11 4.13 -17.64 18.06
CA PHE A 11 2.75 -17.23 18.23
C PHE A 11 2.38 -16.12 17.25
N SER A 12 3.23 -15.10 17.10
CA SER A 12 2.99 -13.98 16.18
C SER A 12 2.83 -14.45 14.73
N LYS A 13 3.69 -15.38 14.28
CA LYS A 13 3.59 -16.01 12.96
C LYS A 13 2.29 -16.81 12.81
N LYS A 14 1.93 -17.62 13.81
CA LYS A 14 0.68 -18.40 13.80
C LYS A 14 -0.56 -17.51 13.72
N GLN A 15 -0.60 -16.38 14.42
CA GLN A 15 -1.71 -15.42 14.35
C GLN A 15 -1.83 -14.77 12.98
N LEU A 16 -0.71 -14.35 12.38
CA LEU A 16 -0.73 -13.77 11.03
C LEU A 16 -1.16 -14.81 9.98
N LEU A 17 -0.66 -16.04 10.07
CA LEU A 17 -1.09 -17.13 9.19
C LEU A 17 -2.57 -17.50 9.38
N LEU A 18 -3.11 -17.37 10.59
CA LEU A 18 -4.52 -17.60 10.87
C LEU A 18 -5.39 -16.58 10.13
N LEU A 19 -5.10 -15.28 10.25
CA LEU A 19 -5.84 -14.22 9.57
C LEU A 19 -5.73 -14.31 8.04
N LEU A 20 -4.57 -14.74 7.54
CA LEU A 20 -4.33 -14.96 6.11
C LEU A 20 -4.81 -16.34 5.61
N SER A 21 -5.34 -17.20 6.48
CA SER A 21 -5.82 -18.53 6.10
C SER A 21 -7.16 -18.44 5.35
N ASP A 22 -7.49 -19.51 4.64
CA ASP A 22 -8.78 -19.74 3.98
C ASP A 22 -9.98 -19.74 4.93
N LYS A 23 -9.76 -19.75 6.26
CA LYS A 23 -10.81 -19.62 7.27
C LYS A 23 -11.26 -18.17 7.50
N TYR A 24 -10.40 -17.20 7.21
CA TYR A 24 -10.65 -15.77 7.49
C TYR A 24 -10.54 -14.92 6.23
N LEU A 25 -9.52 -15.15 5.39
CA LEU A 25 -9.39 -14.49 4.10
C LEU A 25 -10.50 -14.96 3.17
N HIS A 26 -11.39 -14.05 2.79
CA HIS A 26 -12.48 -14.34 1.89
C HIS A 26 -11.95 -14.73 0.49
N PRO A 27 -12.63 -15.61 -0.27
CA PRO A 27 -12.15 -16.07 -1.59
C PRO A 27 -11.89 -14.95 -2.62
N ASN A 28 -12.49 -13.78 -2.47
CA ASN A 28 -12.23 -12.61 -3.32
C ASN A 28 -10.94 -11.85 -2.94
N GLY A 29 -10.25 -12.25 -1.87
CA GLY A 29 -9.06 -11.60 -1.32
C GLY A 29 -9.32 -10.63 -0.16
N GLN A 30 -10.57 -10.36 0.22
CA GLN A 30 -10.87 -9.47 1.34
C GLN A 30 -10.43 -10.08 2.67
N LEU A 31 -9.71 -9.30 3.48
CA LEU A 31 -9.46 -9.64 4.89
C LEU A 31 -10.59 -9.10 5.76
N PRO A 32 -10.97 -9.82 6.83
CA PRO A 32 -12.06 -9.40 7.68
C PRO A 32 -11.73 -8.07 8.37
N GLY A 33 -12.70 -7.16 8.41
CA GLY A 33 -12.60 -5.87 9.07
C GLY A 33 -12.43 -6.01 10.59
N CYS A 34 -13.52 -6.20 11.31
CA CYS A 34 -13.54 -6.45 12.75
C CYS A 34 -14.57 -7.52 13.13
N GLU A 35 -14.58 -7.93 14.39
CA GLU A 35 -15.49 -8.95 14.94
C GLU A 35 -16.99 -8.60 14.80
N PHE A 36 -17.32 -7.33 14.55
CA PHE A 36 -18.69 -6.86 14.37
C PHE A 36 -19.05 -6.57 12.91
N ASP A 37 -18.06 -6.39 12.04
CA ASP A 37 -18.24 -6.17 10.60
C ASP A 37 -17.04 -6.74 9.82
N PHE A 38 -17.21 -7.94 9.25
CA PHE A 38 -16.19 -8.58 8.42
C PHE A 38 -16.04 -7.94 7.05
N SER A 39 -17.02 -7.17 6.59
CA SER A 39 -16.99 -6.51 5.29
C SER A 39 -16.34 -5.13 5.34
N ASP A 40 -16.06 -4.60 6.53
CA ASP A 40 -15.38 -3.32 6.68
C ASP A 40 -13.96 -3.34 6.11
N THR A 41 -13.53 -2.21 5.57
CA THR A 41 -12.23 -2.04 4.94
C THR A 41 -11.26 -1.40 5.92
N ASN A 42 -10.23 -2.15 6.31
CA ASN A 42 -9.17 -1.68 7.20
C ASN A 42 -7.87 -1.41 6.46
N PRO A 43 -7.00 -0.51 6.98
CA PRO A 43 -5.67 -0.29 6.42
C PRO A 43 -4.91 -1.60 6.18
N PRO A 44 -4.28 -1.79 5.01
CA PRO A 44 -3.64 -3.04 4.62
C PRO A 44 -2.26 -3.25 5.27
N VAL A 45 -2.19 -3.10 6.60
CA VAL A 45 -0.93 -3.17 7.38
C VAL A 45 -0.42 -4.61 7.60
N HIS A 46 -1.14 -5.62 7.11
CA HIS A 46 -0.79 -7.03 7.29
C HIS A 46 0.54 -7.41 6.63
N CYS A 47 0.86 -6.82 5.47
CA CYS A 47 2.14 -7.00 4.80
C CYS A 47 3.31 -6.53 5.67
N TRP A 48 3.18 -5.34 6.27
CA TRP A 48 4.15 -4.80 7.22
C TRP A 48 4.27 -5.66 8.48
N ALA A 49 3.15 -6.16 9.01
CA ALA A 49 3.17 -7.05 10.16
C ALA A 49 3.91 -8.36 9.85
N CYS A 50 3.66 -8.98 8.69
CA CYS A 50 4.36 -10.21 8.28
C CYS A 50 5.86 -9.99 8.12
N LEU A 51 6.25 -8.94 7.40
CA LEU A 51 7.65 -8.61 7.18
C LEU A 51 8.38 -8.28 8.49
N SER A 52 7.75 -7.48 9.37
CA SER A 52 8.32 -7.13 10.67
C SER A 52 8.51 -8.36 11.56
N VAL A 53 7.52 -9.25 11.64
CA VAL A 53 7.63 -10.49 12.42
C VAL A 53 8.72 -11.41 11.85
N TYR A 54 8.84 -11.51 10.52
CA TYR A 54 9.93 -12.25 9.88
C TYR A 54 11.30 -11.71 10.31
N HIS A 55 11.50 -10.39 10.23
CA HIS A 55 12.76 -9.76 10.64
C HIS A 55 13.05 -9.91 12.14
N ASN A 56 12.06 -9.64 12.99
CA ASN A 56 12.20 -9.77 14.44
C ASN A 56 12.48 -11.22 14.87
N SER A 57 12.04 -12.20 14.08
CA SER A 57 12.38 -13.62 14.28
C SER A 57 13.73 -14.03 13.69
N GLY A 58 14.58 -13.10 13.26
CA GLY A 58 15.94 -13.39 12.77
C GLY A 58 16.05 -13.62 11.26
N SER A 59 15.02 -13.32 10.47
CA SER A 59 15.05 -13.35 8.99
C SER A 59 15.44 -14.70 8.35
N TYR A 60 15.19 -15.84 9.01
CA TYR A 60 15.53 -17.16 8.45
C TYR A 60 14.33 -17.92 7.88
N ASP A 61 13.10 -17.64 8.35
CA ASP A 61 11.90 -18.40 8.02
C ASP A 61 11.25 -17.90 6.72
N VAL A 62 11.93 -18.15 5.60
CA VAL A 62 11.43 -17.74 4.27
C VAL A 62 10.14 -18.49 3.89
N SER A 63 9.92 -19.68 4.46
CA SER A 63 8.68 -20.45 4.23
C SER A 63 7.46 -19.71 4.78
N PHE A 64 7.54 -19.15 6.00
CA PHE A 64 6.53 -18.25 6.54
C PHE A 64 6.30 -17.05 5.62
N LEU A 65 7.38 -16.40 5.18
CA LEU A 65 7.28 -15.20 4.36
C LEU A 65 6.60 -15.46 3.01
N LYS A 66 6.97 -16.55 2.31
CA LYS A 66 6.33 -16.98 1.05
C LYS A 66 4.83 -17.25 1.23
N LYS A 67 4.45 -17.96 2.30
CA LYS A 67 3.04 -18.24 2.61
C LYS A 67 2.24 -16.94 2.80
N CYS A 68 2.78 -16.00 3.59
CA CYS A 68 2.16 -14.70 3.78
C CYS A 68 2.06 -13.92 2.47
N PHE A 69 3.14 -13.88 1.68
CA PHE A 69 3.20 -13.17 0.40
C PHE A 69 2.12 -13.65 -0.57
N HIS A 70 1.94 -14.97 -0.74
CA HIS A 70 0.90 -15.53 -1.63
C HIS A 70 -0.53 -15.17 -1.18
N ARG A 71 -0.79 -15.13 0.12
CA ARG A 71 -2.10 -14.72 0.64
C ARG A 71 -2.32 -13.22 0.50
N LEU A 72 -1.28 -12.43 0.70
CA LEU A 72 -1.31 -10.98 0.53
C LEU A 72 -1.46 -10.57 -0.94
N LEU A 73 -1.02 -11.38 -1.91
CA LEU A 73 -1.32 -11.16 -3.32
C LEU A 73 -2.83 -11.16 -3.61
N LEU A 74 -3.59 -12.06 -2.97
CA LEU A 74 -5.04 -12.08 -3.08
C LEU A 74 -5.64 -10.80 -2.50
N ASN A 75 -5.16 -10.37 -1.33
CA ASN A 75 -5.62 -9.14 -0.70
C ASN A 75 -5.26 -7.88 -1.48
N TYR A 76 -4.06 -7.84 -2.06
CA TYR A 76 -3.63 -6.79 -2.96
C TYR A 76 -4.57 -6.69 -4.17
N ASN A 77 -4.86 -7.82 -4.82
CA ASN A 77 -5.77 -7.85 -5.96
C ASN A 77 -7.17 -7.36 -5.59
N TRP A 78 -7.69 -7.76 -4.43
CA TRP A 78 -8.95 -7.24 -3.91
C TRP A 78 -8.91 -5.70 -3.78
N TRP A 79 -7.89 -5.15 -3.15
CA TRP A 79 -7.71 -3.70 -3.03
C TRP A 79 -7.68 -2.99 -4.39
N THR A 80 -6.93 -3.53 -5.35
CA THR A 80 -6.82 -2.94 -6.69
C THR A 80 -8.10 -2.98 -7.52
N ASN A 81 -9.00 -3.93 -7.22
CA ASN A 81 -10.25 -4.10 -7.97
C ASN A 81 -11.44 -3.44 -7.29
N THR A 82 -11.47 -3.38 -5.96
CA THR A 82 -12.62 -2.91 -5.18
C THR A 82 -12.48 -1.46 -4.72
N ASN A 83 -11.27 -1.04 -4.37
CA ASN A 83 -11.02 0.27 -3.73
C ASN A 83 -10.34 1.28 -4.67
N LYS A 84 -10.04 0.88 -5.91
CA LYS A 84 -9.50 1.78 -6.92
C LYS A 84 -10.62 2.64 -7.49
N ILE A 85 -10.40 3.94 -7.58
CA ILE A 85 -11.31 4.87 -8.27
C ILE A 85 -11.29 4.55 -9.77
N TYR A 86 -12.47 4.50 -10.38
CA TYR A 86 -12.60 4.25 -11.82
C TYR A 86 -11.88 5.32 -12.64
N GLY A 87 -11.09 4.89 -13.62
CA GLY A 87 -10.31 5.76 -14.50
C GLY A 87 -8.91 5.23 -14.79
N PRO A 88 -8.14 5.95 -15.61
CA PRO A 88 -6.78 5.54 -16.00
C PRO A 88 -5.77 5.65 -14.84
N GLY A 89 -6.06 6.46 -13.83
CA GLY A 89 -5.14 6.73 -12.73
C GLY A 89 -5.08 5.64 -11.66
N HIS A 90 -4.18 5.79 -10.69
CA HIS A 90 -3.98 4.88 -9.56
C HIS A 90 -4.35 5.52 -8.21
N LEU A 91 -5.54 6.11 -8.16
CA LEU A 91 -6.11 6.70 -6.95
C LEU A 91 -7.08 5.72 -6.28
N TYR A 92 -7.16 5.79 -4.97
CA TYR A 92 -7.94 4.86 -4.16
C TYR A 92 -8.86 5.58 -3.18
N SER A 93 -9.89 4.86 -2.76
CA SER A 93 -10.88 5.25 -1.77
C SER A 93 -11.23 4.01 -0.95
N GLY A 94 -11.49 4.15 0.34
CA GLY A 94 -11.71 3.02 1.25
C GLY A 94 -12.55 3.36 2.48
N GLY A 95 -13.24 4.50 2.48
CA GLY A 95 -14.10 4.93 3.58
C GLY A 95 -13.30 5.35 4.81
N PHE A 96 -13.53 4.71 5.95
CA PHE A 96 -12.98 5.14 7.24
C PHE A 96 -11.51 4.79 7.43
N LEU A 97 -11.09 3.58 7.04
CA LEU A 97 -9.72 3.09 7.21
C LEU A 97 -9.18 3.25 8.65
N GLY A 98 -10.04 3.00 9.65
CA GLY A 98 -9.68 3.10 11.07
C GLY A 98 -9.50 4.52 11.60
N MET A 99 -9.89 5.55 10.84
CA MET A 99 -9.85 6.95 11.26
C MET A 99 -11.26 7.56 11.25
N ASP A 100 -12.06 7.16 12.25
CA ASP A 100 -13.43 7.60 12.39
C ASP A 100 -13.51 9.12 12.59
N ASN A 101 -14.41 9.78 11.85
CA ASN A 101 -14.68 11.23 11.92
C ASN A 101 -13.48 12.16 11.62
N ILE A 102 -12.45 11.67 10.92
CA ILE A 102 -11.24 12.46 10.59
C ILE A 102 -11.46 13.51 9.49
N SER A 103 -12.63 13.50 8.83
CA SER A 103 -13.00 14.36 7.71
C SER A 103 -14.27 15.17 8.01
N ILE A 104 -14.61 16.13 7.14
CA ILE A 104 -15.79 17.00 7.25
C ILE A 104 -17.12 16.28 7.02
N PHE A 105 -17.10 15.07 6.46
CA PHE A 105 -18.28 14.22 6.32
C PHE A 105 -17.91 12.75 6.52
N ASN A 106 -18.94 11.92 6.72
CA ASN A 106 -18.77 10.48 6.82
C ASN A 106 -18.36 9.89 5.46
N ARG A 107 -17.07 9.58 5.32
CA ARG A 107 -16.46 9.03 4.10
C ARG A 107 -17.07 7.69 3.66
N SER A 108 -17.71 6.95 4.56
CA SER A 108 -18.32 5.65 4.29
C SER A 108 -19.82 5.71 3.98
N SER A 109 -20.48 6.85 4.24
CA SER A 109 -21.89 7.08 3.87
C SER A 109 -22.06 7.56 2.43
N GLY A 110 -20.98 7.57 1.65
CA GLY A 110 -20.96 8.06 0.28
C GLY A 110 -20.49 9.51 0.19
N THR A 111 -20.59 10.06 -1.02
CA THR A 111 -20.05 11.36 -1.40
C THR A 111 -21.16 12.29 -1.85
N PRO A 112 -20.95 13.62 -1.87
CA PRO A 112 -21.91 14.55 -2.45
C PRO A 112 -22.32 14.11 -3.87
N PRO A 113 -23.61 14.21 -4.25
CA PRO A 113 -24.08 13.79 -5.57
C PRO A 113 -23.25 14.40 -6.70
N GLY A 114 -22.86 13.58 -7.68
CA GLY A 114 -22.02 14.00 -8.81
C GLY A 114 -20.52 14.05 -8.52
N TYR A 115 -20.07 13.61 -7.33
CA TYR A 115 -18.65 13.58 -6.96
C TYR A 115 -18.19 12.19 -6.53
N ILE A 116 -16.91 11.90 -6.76
CA ILE A 116 -16.20 10.73 -6.24
C ILE A 116 -15.13 11.22 -5.25
N LEU A 117 -15.01 10.57 -4.10
CA LEU A 117 -13.98 10.88 -3.12
C LEU A 117 -12.72 10.09 -3.43
N ALA A 118 -11.65 10.81 -3.73
CA ALA A 118 -10.30 10.29 -3.74
C ALA A 118 -9.64 10.56 -2.39
N GLN A 119 -9.10 9.51 -1.78
CA GLN A 119 -8.53 9.62 -0.44
C GLN A 119 -7.01 9.49 -0.47
N ALA A 120 -6.34 10.45 0.16
CA ALA A 120 -4.88 10.47 0.26
C ALA A 120 -4.37 9.30 1.13
N ASP A 121 -5.10 8.94 2.19
CA ASP A 121 -4.75 7.79 3.04
C ASP A 121 -4.90 6.45 2.31
N ALA A 122 -6.03 6.20 1.64
CA ALA A 122 -6.25 4.97 0.87
C ALA A 122 -5.17 4.78 -0.20
N THR A 123 -4.82 5.86 -0.90
CA THR A 123 -3.77 5.83 -1.92
C THR A 123 -2.39 5.65 -1.31
N GLY A 124 -2.08 6.35 -0.20
CA GLY A 124 -0.84 6.18 0.55
C GLY A 124 -0.68 4.76 1.12
N TRP A 125 -1.76 4.16 1.59
CA TRP A 125 -1.78 2.77 2.04
C TRP A 125 -1.50 1.78 0.93
N MET A 126 -1.99 2.03 -0.29
CA MET A 126 -1.67 1.19 -1.44
C MET A 126 -0.23 1.36 -1.91
N ALA A 127 0.30 2.59 -1.87
CA ALA A 127 1.73 2.82 -2.09
C ALA A 127 2.58 2.05 -1.05
N PHE A 128 2.20 2.13 0.22
CA PHE A 128 2.83 1.39 1.31
C PHE A 128 2.74 -0.13 1.12
N PHE A 129 1.58 -0.65 0.71
CA PHE A 129 1.40 -2.07 0.39
C PHE A 129 2.39 -2.51 -0.67
N CYS A 130 2.47 -1.79 -1.80
CA CYS A 130 3.42 -2.08 -2.87
C CYS A 130 4.86 -2.13 -2.37
N VAL A 131 5.26 -1.15 -1.56
CA VAL A 131 6.61 -1.09 -0.97
C VAL A 131 6.86 -2.30 -0.07
N LYS A 132 5.92 -2.67 0.80
CA LYS A 132 6.10 -3.83 1.70
C LYS A 132 6.12 -5.16 0.96
N MET A 133 5.30 -5.32 -0.08
CA MET A 133 5.36 -6.51 -0.93
C MET A 133 6.66 -6.58 -1.73
N PHE A 134 7.16 -5.44 -2.22
CA PHE A 134 8.48 -5.37 -2.83
C PHE A 134 9.58 -5.79 -1.85
N GLU A 135 9.60 -5.27 -0.62
CA GLU A 135 10.56 -5.68 0.42
C GLU A 135 10.48 -7.18 0.74
N MET A 136 9.26 -7.72 0.89
CA MET A 136 9.06 -9.16 1.08
C MET A 136 9.65 -9.97 -0.09
N ALA A 137 9.44 -9.53 -1.33
CA ALA A 137 10.00 -10.20 -2.50
C ALA A 137 11.54 -10.12 -2.53
N ILE A 138 12.13 -8.97 -2.17
CA ILE A 138 13.59 -8.82 -2.03
C ILE A 138 14.18 -9.83 -1.03
N GLU A 139 13.51 -10.07 0.10
CA GLU A 139 13.94 -11.08 1.06
C GLU A 139 13.82 -12.50 0.49
N ILE A 140 12.73 -12.81 -0.24
CA ILE A 140 12.50 -14.14 -0.81
C ILE A 140 13.52 -14.46 -1.92
N ILE A 141 13.84 -13.49 -2.79
CA ILE A 141 14.76 -13.64 -3.93
C ILE A 141 16.14 -14.16 -3.51
N LYS A 142 16.59 -13.87 -2.28
CA LYS A 142 17.85 -14.38 -1.73
C LYS A 142 17.94 -15.91 -1.73
N THR A 143 16.79 -16.59 -1.75
CA THR A 143 16.68 -18.06 -1.76
C THR A 143 15.87 -18.60 -2.94
N ASP A 144 15.12 -17.76 -3.64
CA ASP A 144 14.22 -18.14 -4.73
C ASP A 144 14.15 -17.02 -5.78
N PRO A 145 15.03 -17.06 -6.80
CA PRO A 145 15.17 -16.00 -7.80
C PRO A 145 13.88 -15.69 -8.59
N ASP A 146 12.93 -16.61 -8.67
CA ASP A 146 11.69 -16.46 -9.45
C ASP A 146 10.80 -15.30 -8.94
N TYR A 147 11.08 -14.78 -7.74
CA TYR A 147 10.39 -13.62 -7.18
C TYR A 147 10.89 -12.27 -7.74
N ALA A 148 11.95 -12.24 -8.56
CA ALA A 148 12.51 -11.01 -9.13
C ALA A 148 11.50 -10.24 -10.00
N ASP A 149 10.71 -10.96 -10.79
CA ASP A 149 9.71 -10.36 -11.67
C ASP A 149 8.59 -9.70 -10.86
N ILE A 150 8.11 -10.37 -9.81
CA ILE A 150 7.04 -9.81 -8.98
C ILE A 150 7.54 -8.68 -8.08
N ALA A 151 8.80 -8.70 -7.64
CA ALA A 151 9.43 -7.54 -7.00
C ALA A 151 9.42 -6.33 -7.95
N THR A 152 9.83 -6.54 -9.21
CA THR A 152 9.81 -5.49 -10.24
C THR A 152 8.40 -4.95 -10.45
N GLN A 153 7.38 -5.82 -10.49
CA GLN A 153 5.99 -5.42 -10.65
C GLN A 153 5.51 -4.52 -9.50
N PHE A 154 5.74 -4.91 -8.25
CA PHE A 154 5.34 -4.10 -7.09
C PHE A 154 6.07 -2.76 -7.03
N PHE A 155 7.37 -2.74 -7.36
CA PHE A 155 8.11 -1.49 -7.43
C PHE A 155 7.57 -0.55 -8.52
N ARG A 156 7.28 -1.06 -9.72
CA ARG A 156 6.67 -0.27 -10.80
C ARG A 156 5.28 0.26 -10.41
N HIS A 157 4.45 -0.56 -9.77
CA HIS A 157 3.12 -0.12 -9.34
C HIS A 157 3.23 0.94 -8.22
N PHE A 158 4.17 0.81 -7.29
CA PHE A 158 4.46 1.88 -6.33
C PHE A 158 4.76 3.21 -7.04
N LEU A 159 5.62 3.23 -8.06
CA LEU A 159 5.93 4.45 -8.81
C LEU A 159 4.69 5.06 -9.48
N LEU A 160 3.84 4.23 -10.09
CA LEU A 160 2.59 4.69 -10.70
C LEU A 160 1.66 5.35 -9.67
N ILE A 161 1.51 4.74 -8.48
CA ILE A 161 0.70 5.30 -7.40
C ILE A 161 1.30 6.62 -6.90
N ALA A 162 2.61 6.64 -6.65
CA ALA A 162 3.31 7.83 -6.16
C ALA A 162 3.14 8.99 -7.14
N GLU A 163 3.40 8.75 -8.43
CA GLU A 163 3.26 9.74 -9.50
C GLU A 163 1.83 10.30 -9.61
N ASN A 164 0.82 9.43 -9.52
CA ASN A 164 -0.59 9.85 -9.55
C ASN A 164 -0.99 10.61 -8.28
N GLY A 165 -0.42 10.27 -7.13
CA GLY A 165 -0.70 10.91 -5.85
C GLY A 165 -0.02 12.27 -5.64
N SER A 166 1.11 12.55 -6.30
CA SER A 166 1.97 13.71 -6.00
C SER A 166 1.78 14.96 -6.87
N GLN A 167 0.72 15.06 -7.70
CA GLN A 167 0.48 16.16 -8.67
C GLN A 167 1.59 16.40 -9.71
N THR A 168 2.70 15.66 -9.67
CA THR A 168 3.91 15.94 -10.45
C THR A 168 3.74 15.74 -11.96
N THR A 169 2.78 14.92 -12.39
CA THR A 169 2.54 14.67 -13.83
C THR A 169 1.09 14.87 -14.26
N ASN A 170 0.15 14.94 -13.31
CA ASN A 170 -1.27 15.20 -13.55
C ASN A 170 -1.73 16.39 -12.72
N LYS A 171 -2.63 17.23 -13.25
CA LYS A 171 -3.32 18.32 -12.51
C LYS A 171 -4.22 17.82 -11.35
N ALA A 172 -4.17 16.52 -11.06
CA ALA A 172 -5.07 15.78 -10.18
C ALA A 172 -4.22 14.88 -9.28
N GLY A 173 -3.83 15.38 -8.11
CA GLY A 173 -3.05 14.65 -7.11
C GLY A 173 -3.27 15.29 -5.75
N PHE A 174 -2.86 14.61 -4.68
CA PHE A 174 -3.21 15.01 -3.32
C PHE A 174 -2.28 16.08 -2.74
N TRP A 175 -1.08 16.29 -3.29
CA TRP A 175 -0.07 17.20 -2.74
C TRP A 175 -0.33 18.67 -3.09
N HIS A 176 -0.50 19.53 -2.08
CA HIS A 176 -0.66 20.97 -2.29
C HIS A 176 0.63 21.71 -1.95
N GLU A 177 1.23 22.36 -2.95
CA GLU A 177 2.54 22.99 -2.81
C GLU A 177 2.58 24.16 -1.84
N ASP A 178 1.53 24.98 -1.81
CA ASP A 178 1.47 26.15 -0.91
C ASP A 178 1.39 25.73 0.56
N ASP A 179 0.72 24.60 0.82
CA ASP A 179 0.50 24.07 2.17
C ASP A 179 1.53 23.02 2.60
N LYS A 180 2.33 22.50 1.65
CA LYS A 180 3.25 21.37 1.85
C LYS A 180 2.55 20.19 2.52
N PHE A 181 1.35 19.87 2.02
CA PHE A 181 0.47 18.88 2.65
C PHE A 181 -0.36 18.11 1.64
N PHE A 182 -0.73 16.87 1.98
CA PHE A 182 -1.64 16.05 1.19
C PHE A 182 -3.08 16.19 1.67
N TYR A 183 -4.03 16.44 0.77
CA TYR A 183 -5.47 16.53 1.07
C TYR A 183 -6.27 15.50 0.30
N ASP A 184 -7.38 15.02 0.87
CA ASP A 184 -8.41 14.28 0.13
C ASP A 184 -9.01 15.18 -0.97
N MET A 185 -9.59 14.58 -2.01
CA MET A 185 -10.18 15.31 -3.14
C MET A 185 -11.59 14.81 -3.48
N LEU A 186 -12.49 15.74 -3.81
CA LEU A 186 -13.73 15.44 -4.51
C LEU A 186 -13.52 15.66 -6.02
N LEU A 187 -13.73 14.60 -6.79
CA LEU A 187 -13.61 14.59 -8.25
C LEU A 187 -15.01 14.69 -8.85
N SER A 188 -15.26 15.70 -9.68
CA SER A 188 -16.54 15.82 -10.40
C SER A 188 -16.71 14.68 -11.41
N GLN A 189 -17.92 14.13 -11.52
CA GLN A 189 -18.26 13.11 -12.52
C GLN A 189 -18.68 13.72 -13.87
N GLU A 190 -18.97 15.02 -13.91
CA GLU A 190 -19.50 15.72 -15.09
C GLU A 190 -18.48 16.67 -15.75
N SER A 191 -17.39 16.98 -15.05
CA SER A 191 -16.37 17.93 -15.49
C SER A 191 -14.99 17.55 -14.95
N ASP A 192 -13.94 18.21 -15.43
CA ASP A 192 -12.57 18.06 -14.90
C ASP A 192 -12.36 18.82 -13.56
N THR A 193 -13.44 19.17 -12.86
CA THR A 193 -13.36 19.91 -11.59
C THR A 193 -12.89 19.02 -10.45
N ILE A 194 -11.91 19.52 -9.71
CA ILE A 194 -11.33 18.87 -8.53
C ILE A 194 -11.41 19.83 -7.36
N ILE A 195 -12.00 19.37 -6.24
CA ILE A 195 -12.17 20.16 -5.04
C ILE A 195 -11.36 19.51 -3.92
N PRO A 196 -10.25 20.13 -3.46
CA PRO A 196 -9.49 19.61 -2.33
C PRO A 196 -10.26 19.82 -1.01
N LEU A 197 -10.19 18.82 -0.14
CA LEU A 197 -10.68 18.89 1.23
C LEU A 197 -9.53 19.33 2.15
N CYS A 198 -9.31 20.64 2.26
CA CYS A 198 -8.17 21.26 2.93
C CYS A 198 -8.18 21.09 4.47
N ILE A 199 -8.08 19.86 4.95
CA ILE A 199 -8.03 19.47 6.36
C ILE A 199 -6.66 18.87 6.64
N ARG A 200 -5.89 19.48 7.54
CA ARG A 200 -4.60 18.96 7.96
C ARG A 200 -4.79 17.89 9.04
N SER A 201 -4.93 16.64 8.61
CA SER A 201 -5.16 15.47 9.48
C SER A 201 -4.14 14.36 9.22
N LEU A 202 -4.20 13.28 10.01
CA LEU A 202 -3.33 12.11 9.81
C LEU A 202 -3.44 11.52 8.40
N VAL A 203 -4.58 11.70 7.72
CA VAL A 203 -4.82 11.26 6.35
C VAL A 203 -3.72 11.76 5.40
N GLY A 204 -3.37 13.05 5.50
CA GLY A 204 -2.34 13.67 4.66
C GLY A 204 -0.91 13.27 5.01
N LEU A 205 -0.69 12.55 6.12
CA LEU A 205 0.62 12.05 6.53
C LEU A 205 0.85 10.60 6.10
N VAL A 206 -0.20 9.83 5.84
CA VAL A 206 -0.10 8.42 5.44
C VAL A 206 0.77 8.24 4.18
N PRO A 207 0.68 9.06 3.12
CA PRO A 207 1.56 8.89 1.96
C PRO A 207 3.06 8.91 2.29
N LEU A 208 3.48 9.61 3.35
CA LEU A 208 4.89 9.76 3.73
C LEU A 208 5.51 8.47 4.30
N ILE A 209 4.69 7.53 4.77
CA ILE A 209 5.21 6.28 5.34
C ILE A 209 5.49 5.22 4.26
N ALA A 210 5.09 5.47 3.01
CA ALA A 210 5.33 4.59 1.86
C ALA A 210 6.78 4.71 1.35
N THR A 211 7.74 4.34 2.19
CA THR A 211 9.18 4.41 1.91
C THR A 211 9.90 3.13 2.34
N THR A 212 11.05 2.88 1.72
CA THR A 212 11.93 1.73 2.00
C THR A 212 13.39 2.08 1.73
N VAL A 213 14.30 1.29 2.29
CA VAL A 213 15.74 1.34 2.06
C VAL A 213 16.19 -0.01 1.51
N VAL A 214 16.95 0.01 0.42
CA VAL A 214 17.33 -1.20 -0.32
C VAL A 214 18.84 -1.23 -0.53
N ASP A 215 19.48 -2.36 -0.24
CA ASP A 215 20.88 -2.59 -0.62
C ASP A 215 20.98 -2.92 -2.12
N VAL A 216 21.23 -1.88 -2.91
CA VAL A 216 21.39 -1.99 -4.36
C VAL A 216 22.62 -2.77 -4.79
N SER A 217 23.63 -2.93 -3.93
CA SER A 217 24.86 -3.65 -4.30
C SER A 217 24.60 -5.14 -4.46
N SER A 218 23.85 -5.73 -3.53
CA SER A 218 23.42 -7.12 -3.59
C SER A 218 22.49 -7.38 -4.78
N ILE A 219 21.52 -6.48 -5.01
CA ILE A 219 20.58 -6.60 -6.14
C ILE A 219 21.33 -6.50 -7.47
N ARG A 220 22.28 -5.56 -7.62
CA ARG A 220 23.05 -5.42 -8.86
C ARG A 220 23.78 -6.69 -9.27
N ILE A 221 24.34 -7.41 -8.31
CA ILE A 221 25.12 -8.63 -8.57
C ILE A 221 24.19 -9.80 -8.90
N ASN A 222 23.12 -9.96 -8.13
CA ASN A 222 22.29 -11.17 -8.19
C ASN A 222 21.06 -11.03 -9.11
N ASN A 223 20.60 -9.81 -9.38
CA ASN A 223 19.36 -9.49 -10.11
C ASN A 223 19.55 -8.22 -10.98
N PRO A 224 20.35 -8.29 -12.06
CA PRO A 224 20.72 -7.13 -12.86
C PRO A 224 19.54 -6.42 -13.53
N GLU A 225 18.49 -7.15 -13.90
CA GLU A 225 17.28 -6.57 -14.51
C GLU A 225 16.48 -5.72 -13.52
N LEU A 226 16.24 -6.25 -12.31
CA LEU A 226 15.61 -5.49 -11.23
C LEU A 226 16.45 -4.26 -10.87
N PHE A 227 17.77 -4.40 -10.80
CA PHE A 227 18.67 -3.27 -10.58
C PHE A 227 18.53 -2.17 -11.65
N ALA A 228 18.40 -2.54 -12.92
CA ALA A 228 18.20 -1.57 -14.01
C ALA A 228 16.91 -0.76 -13.77
N VAL A 229 15.81 -1.41 -13.37
CA VAL A 229 14.55 -0.71 -13.07
C VAL A 229 14.70 0.25 -11.90
N LEU A 230 15.36 -0.16 -10.81
CA LEU A 230 15.62 0.70 -9.65
C LEU A 230 16.47 1.94 -10.03
N ARG A 231 17.53 1.71 -10.82
CA ARG A 231 18.44 2.77 -11.30
C ARG A 231 17.71 3.78 -12.21
N ASP A 232 16.90 3.29 -13.12
CA ASP A 232 16.19 4.15 -14.08
C ASP A 232 15.15 5.03 -13.36
N ALA A 233 14.46 4.48 -12.34
CA ALA A 233 13.58 5.25 -11.48
C ALA A 233 14.30 6.38 -10.72
N ALA A 234 15.47 6.10 -10.14
CA ALA A 234 16.30 7.11 -9.45
C ALA A 234 16.85 8.19 -10.39
N SER A 235 17.09 7.84 -11.66
CA SER A 235 17.60 8.77 -12.68
C SER A 235 16.51 9.70 -13.22
N ASN A 236 15.24 9.28 -13.15
CA ASN A 236 14.10 10.10 -13.57
C ASN A 236 13.62 11.04 -12.47
N SER A 237 13.70 10.66 -11.20
CA SER A 237 13.34 11.54 -10.07
C SER A 237 14.25 12.76 -9.92
N SER A 238 15.53 12.65 -10.33
CA SER A 238 16.50 13.75 -10.32
C SER A 238 16.32 14.78 -11.42
N LYS A 239 15.41 14.55 -12.39
CA LYS A 239 15.08 15.51 -13.46
C LYS A 239 13.84 16.38 -13.15
N VAL A 240 13.19 16.15 -12.01
CA VAL A 240 11.95 16.83 -11.59
C VAL A 240 12.21 17.83 -10.45
N GLN A 241 13.46 17.97 -9.99
CA GLN A 241 13.93 19.07 -9.13
C GLN A 241 14.57 20.17 -9.97
#